data_AF-A0A2V7HLY3-F1
#
_entry.id   AF-A0A2V7HLY3-F1
#
_cell.length_a   1.000
_cell.length_b   1.000
_cell.length_c   1.000
_cell.angle_alpha   90.00
_cell.angle_beta   90.00
_cell.angle_gamma   90.00
#
_symmetry.space_group_name_H-M   'P 1'
#
loop_
_entity.id
_entity.type
_entity.pdbx_description
1 polymer ?
#
loop_
_entity_poly.entity_id
_entity_poly.type
_entity_poly.pdbx_seq_one_letter_code
_entity_poly.pdbx_strand_id
1 'polypeptide(L)' 'VNKNTIPFETKSPMVTSGVRLGTPAVTTRGMKEPEMAEIARLIDRVLANLGSGAVEAAVRGEVQELTARFPLYPDRTK' A
#
# COMPACT_ATOMS: atom_id res chain seq x y z
N VAL A 1 5.06 -1.45 -3.98
CA VAL A 1 5.43 -0.03 -4.21
C VAL A 1 6.94 0.06 -4.48
N ASN A 2 7.44 1.13 -5.10
CA ASN A 2 8.87 1.28 -5.41
C ASN A 2 9.51 2.41 -4.58
N LYS A 3 10.75 2.19 -4.15
CA LYS A 3 11.63 3.21 -3.56
C LYS A 3 12.06 4.16 -4.66
N ASN A 4 11.99 5.47 -4.42
CA ASN A 4 12.30 6.48 -5.43
C ASN A 4 13.06 7.64 -4.80
N THR A 5 14.07 8.13 -5.52
CA THR A 5 14.75 9.38 -5.16
C THR A 5 13.79 10.56 -5.24
N ILE A 6 14.02 11.55 -4.39
CA ILE A 6 13.32 12.83 -4.38
C ILE A 6 14.30 13.94 -4.80
N PRO A 7 13.81 15.14 -5.19
CA PRO A 7 14.69 16.27 -5.48
C PRO A 7 15.66 16.56 -4.32
N PHE A 8 16.92 16.83 -4.65
CA PHE A 8 17.99 17.16 -3.70
C PHE A 8 18.36 16.04 -2.69
N GLU A 9 18.08 14.78 -3.03
CA GLU A 9 18.47 13.63 -2.21
C GLU A 9 19.99 13.56 -2.01
N THR A 10 20.41 13.45 -0.76
CA THR A 10 21.82 13.28 -0.37
C THR A 10 22.18 11.82 -0.08
N LYS A 11 21.18 10.95 0.06
CA LYS A 11 21.38 9.51 0.27
C LYS A 11 21.65 8.76 -1.03
N SER A 12 22.26 7.58 -0.89
CA SER A 12 22.56 6.68 -2.00
C SER A 12 21.28 6.23 -2.75
N PRO A 13 21.34 5.98 -4.07
CA PRO A 13 20.21 5.46 -4.85
C PRO A 13 19.60 4.16 -4.29
N MET A 14 20.36 3.38 -3.52
CA MET A 14 19.89 2.15 -2.87
C MET A 14 19.09 2.41 -1.58
N VAL A 15 19.22 3.59 -1.00
CA VAL A 15 18.55 4.03 0.24
C VAL A 15 17.89 5.38 -0.02
N THR A 16 16.73 5.36 -0.65
CA THR A 16 15.99 6.57 -1.01
C THR A 16 15.08 7.05 0.12
N SER A 17 14.78 8.34 0.15
CA SER A 17 13.85 8.93 1.12
C SER A 17 12.38 8.94 0.64
N GLY A 18 12.09 8.57 -0.61
CA GLY A 18 10.75 8.61 -1.20
C GLY A 18 10.16 7.25 -1.58
N VAL A 19 8.83 7.23 -1.72
CA VAL A 19 8.03 6.11 -2.23
C VAL A 19 7.11 6.63 -3.34
N ARG A 20 7.03 5.92 -4.46
CA ARG A 20 6.06 6.22 -5.53
C ARG A 20 4.85 5.29 -5.44
N LEU A 21 3.66 5.90 -5.40
CA LEU A 21 2.37 5.23 -5.38
C LEU A 21 1.66 5.44 -6.72
N GLY A 22 0.97 4.42 -7.21
CA GLY A 22 0.19 4.47 -8.43
C GLY A 22 -1.17 3.80 -8.24
N THR A 23 -2.21 4.42 -8.79
CA THR A 23 -3.59 3.95 -8.73
C THR A 23 -4.02 2.93 -9.80
N PRO A 24 -3.36 2.75 -10.97
CA PRO A 24 -3.88 1.90 -12.05
C PRO A 24 -4.23 0.46 -11.62
N ALA A 25 -3.42 -0.15 -10.75
CA ALA A 25 -3.64 -1.53 -10.31
C ALA A 25 -4.91 -1.69 -9.46
N VAL A 26 -5.22 -0.70 -8.62
CA VAL A 26 -6.39 -0.74 -7.74
C VAL A 26 -7.66 -0.26 -8.44
N THR A 27 -7.55 0.73 -9.33
CA THR A 27 -8.70 1.21 -10.12
C THR A 27 -9.15 0.18 -11.15
N THR A 28 -8.22 -0.57 -11.77
CA THR A 28 -8.58 -1.69 -12.67
C THR A 28 -9.33 -2.81 -11.94
N ARG A 29 -9.13 -2.93 -10.62
CA ARG A 29 -9.85 -3.87 -9.75
C ARG A 29 -11.21 -3.36 -9.27
N GLY A 30 -11.61 -2.15 -9.65
CA GLY A 30 -12.89 -1.55 -9.28
C GLY A 30 -12.87 -0.69 -8.01
N MET A 31 -11.72 -0.51 -7.36
CA MET A 31 -11.60 0.38 -6.19
C MET A 31 -11.81 1.85 -6.59
N LYS A 32 -12.39 2.63 -5.69
CA LYS A 32 -12.75 4.04 -5.85
C LYS A 32 -12.11 4.90 -4.77
N GLU A 33 -12.52 6.17 -4.72
CA GLU A 33 -12.04 7.16 -3.76
C GLU A 33 -12.14 6.72 -2.29
N PRO A 34 -13.21 6.03 -1.83
CA PRO A 34 -13.30 5.55 -0.46
C PRO A 34 -12.22 4.54 -0.11
N GLU A 35 -11.96 3.58 -1.00
CA GLU A 35 -10.90 2.57 -0.81
C GLU A 35 -9.53 3.23 -0.84
N MET A 36 -9.32 4.26 -1.66
CA MET A 36 -8.05 5.01 -1.67
C MET A 36 -7.81 5.72 -0.33
N ALA A 37 -8.84 6.29 0.29
CA ALA A 37 -8.74 6.88 1.63
C ALA A 37 -8.47 5.82 2.71
N GLU A 38 -8.99 4.60 2.55
CA GLU A 38 -8.67 3.46 3.41
C GLU A 38 -7.20 3.04 3.26
N ILE A 39 -6.72 2.86 2.02
CA ILE A 39 -5.32 2.53 1.71
C ILE A 39 -4.37 3.57 2.31
N ALA A 40 -4.68 4.87 2.18
CA ALA A 40 -3.86 5.94 2.75
C ALA A 40 -3.75 5.83 4.28
N ARG A 41 -4.86 5.55 4.97
CA ARG A 41 -4.89 5.33 6.43
C ARG A 41 -4.07 4.11 6.85
N LEU A 42 -4.15 3.02 6.08
CA LEU A 42 -3.36 1.81 6.36
C LEU A 42 -1.86 2.07 6.20
N ILE A 43 -1.45 2.81 5.17
CA ILE A 43 -0.06 3.23 4.96
C ILE A 43 0.42 4.10 6.13
N ASP A 44 -0.34 5.13 6.48
CA ASP A 44 -0.02 6.06 7.57
C ASP A 44 0.16 5.32 8.90
N ARG A 45 -0.74 4.38 9.22
CA ARG A 45 -0.68 3.62 10.48
C ARG A 45 0.59 2.78 10.62
N VAL A 46 1.10 2.21 9.53
CA VAL A 46 2.40 1.51 9.53
C VAL A 46 3.56 2.49 9.70
N LEU A 47 3.54 3.61 8.97
CA LEU A 47 4.60 4.62 9.04
C LEU A 47 4.68 5.28 10.42
N ALA A 48 3.55 5.49 11.09
CA ALA A 48 3.50 6.04 12.44
C ALA A 48 3.96 5.05 13.52
N ASN A 49 4.01 3.74 13.22
CA ASN A 49 4.32 2.68 14.17
C ASN A 49 5.43 1.73 13.66
N LEU A 50 6.44 2.28 12.98
CA LEU A 50 7.53 1.51 12.39
C LEU A 50 8.21 0.59 13.43
N GLY A 51 8.36 -0.68 13.09
CA GLY A 51 8.96 -1.70 13.97
C GLY A 51 7.98 -2.36 14.95
N SER A 52 6.71 -1.93 14.98
CA SER A 52 5.67 -2.61 15.74
C SER A 52 5.09 -3.80 14.97
N GLY A 53 5.62 -4.99 15.21
CA GLY A 53 5.15 -6.22 14.56
C GLY A 53 3.66 -6.51 14.78
N ALA A 54 3.08 -6.05 15.90
CA ALA A 54 1.65 -6.17 16.17
C ALA A 54 0.82 -5.28 15.23
N VAL A 55 1.22 -4.02 15.02
CA VAL A 55 0.53 -3.11 14.10
C VAL A 55 0.69 -3.58 12.66
N GLU A 56 1.88 -4.06 12.29
CA GLU A 56 2.12 -4.63 10.96
C GLU A 56 1.24 -5.86 10.69
N ALA A 57 1.06 -6.74 11.68
CA ALA A 57 0.20 -7.90 11.56
C ALA A 57 -1.29 -7.51 11.45
N ALA A 58 -1.75 -6.54 12.23
CA ALA A 58 -3.12 -6.04 12.16
C ALA A 58 -3.41 -5.38 10.80
N VAL A 59 -2.55 -4.47 10.34
CA VAL A 59 -2.66 -3.82 9.04
C VAL A 59 -2.66 -4.85 7.91
N ARG A 60 -1.83 -5.90 8.01
CA ARG A 60 -1.82 -7.00 7.03
C ARG A 60 -3.18 -7.67 6.91
N GLY A 61 -3.86 -7.94 8.03
CA GLY A 61 -5.21 -8.51 8.04
C GLY A 61 -6.22 -7.59 7.34
N GLU A 62 -6.21 -6.30 7.70
CA GLU A 62 -7.11 -5.31 7.09
C GLU A 62 -6.86 -5.14 5.59
N VAL A 63 -5.60 -5.21 5.14
CA VAL A 63 -5.27 -5.22 3.70
C VAL A 63 -5.82 -6.45 2.99
N GLN A 64 -5.76 -7.63 3.63
CA GLN A 64 -6.33 -8.86 3.07
C GLN A 64 -7.86 -8.74 2.94
N GLU A 65 -8.53 -8.24 3.96
CA GLU A 65 -9.97 -7.99 3.94
C GLU A 65 -10.37 -6.99 2.83
N LEU A 66 -9.67 -5.86 2.73
CA LEU A 66 -9.90 -4.87 1.66
C LEU A 66 -9.71 -5.51 0.28
N THR A 67 -8.63 -6.24 0.07
CA THR A 67 -8.33 -6.83 -1.25
C THR A 67 -9.23 -8.01 -1.61
N ALA A 68 -9.77 -8.74 -0.63
CA ALA A 68 -10.74 -9.82 -0.85
C ALA A 68 -12.07 -9.30 -1.41
N ARG A 69 -12.46 -8.06 -1.09
CA ARG A 69 -13.64 -7.40 -1.67
C ARG A 69 -13.53 -7.15 -3.19
N PHE A 70 -12.30 -7.16 -3.73
CA PHE A 70 -12.00 -6.84 -5.13
C PHE A 70 -11.11 -7.91 -5.78
N PRO A 71 -11.60 -9.14 -6.02
CA PRO A 71 -10.79 -10.26 -6.50
C PRO A 71 -10.20 -9.99 -7.89
N LEU A 72 -8.93 -10.37 -8.09
CA LEU A 72 -8.20 -10.14 -9.35
C LEU A 72 -8.65 -11.09 -10.47
N TYR A 73 -9.02 -12.32 -10.12
CA TYR A 73 -9.44 -13.37 -11.05
C TYR A 73 -10.68 -14.09 -10.50
N PRO A 74 -11.88 -13.50 -10.62
CA PRO A 74 -13.11 -14.11 -10.09
C PRO A 74 -13.32 -15.54 -10.60
N ASP A 75 -12.91 -15.80 -11.85
CA ASP A 75 -13.11 -17.07 -12.54
C ASP A 75 -12.03 -18.13 -12.24
N ARG A 76 -10.94 -17.77 -11.55
CA ARG A 76 -9.84 -18.69 -11.21
C ARG A 76 -9.74 -19.00 -9.70
N THR A 77 -10.63 -18.46 -8.89
CA THR A 77 -10.67 -18.65 -7.43
C THR A 77 -11.69 -19.70 -6.98
N LYS A 78 -11.99 -20.69 -7.83
CA LYS A 78 -12.73 -21.91 -7.42
C LYS A 78 -11.78 -22.98 -6.92
#